data_AF-A0A8S3G0A4-F1
#
_entry.id   AF-A0A8S3G0A4-F1
#
_cell.length_a   1.000
_cell.length_b   1.000
_cell.length_c   1.000
_cell.angle_alpha   90.00
_cell.angle_beta   90.00
_cell.angle_gamma   90.00
#
_symmetry.space_group_name_H-M   'P 1'
#
loop_
_entity.id
_entity.type
_entity.pdbx_description
1 polymer ?
#
loop_
_entity_poly.entity_id
_entity_poly.type
_entity_poly.pdbx_seq_one_letter_code
_entity_poly.pdbx_strand_id
1 'polypeptide(L)'
;MFYKDHLLEPCELQLQLDEIIRDPTQPAYGEEHLAALTAGERTLWAEARDTYFRSGGNRYSLEAIEKAAFVLVLDEEEFEIGT
;
A
#
# COMPACT_ATOMS: atom_id res chain seq x y z
N MET A 1 11.62 -4.25 -8.11
CA MET A 1 11.43 -5.48 -7.33
C MET A 1 12.72 -6.26 -7.37
N PHE A 2 13.63 -5.94 -6.44
CA PHE A 2 14.99 -6.48 -6.44
C PHE A 2 15.24 -7.18 -5.12
N TYR A 3 15.88 -8.35 -5.18
CA TYR A 3 16.40 -9.04 -4.01
C TYR A 3 17.85 -9.41 -4.31
N LYS A 4 18.79 -9.11 -3.40
CA LYS A 4 20.23 -9.41 -3.57
C LYS A 4 20.78 -9.08 -4.97
N ASP A 5 20.53 -7.85 -5.42
CA ASP A 5 21.01 -7.30 -6.70
C ASP A 5 20.48 -7.98 -7.98
N HIS A 6 19.44 -8.82 -7.89
CA HIS A 6 18.73 -9.34 -9.06
C HIS A 6 17.26 -8.96 -9.07
N LEU A 7 16.68 -8.87 -10.27
CA LEU A 7 15.23 -8.74 -10.43
C LEU A 7 14.59 -10.08 -10.05
N LEU A 8 13.47 -10.02 -9.33
CA LEU A 8 12.70 -11.22 -9.02
C LEU A 8 12.09 -11.82 -10.29
N GLU A 9 12.15 -13.14 -10.38
CA GLU A 9 11.48 -13.90 -11.44
C GLU A 9 9.96 -13.93 -11.20
N PRO A 10 9.14 -14.13 -12.25
CA PRO A 10 7.67 -14.16 -12.11
C PRO A 10 7.14 -15.12 -11.04
N CYS A 11 7.80 -16.27 -10.83
CA CYS A 11 7.41 -17.23 -9.80
C CYS A 11 7.70 -16.72 -8.37
N GLU A 12 8.78 -15.96 -8.18
CA GLU A 12 9.09 -15.34 -6.88
C GLU A 12 8.12 -14.20 -6.57
N LEU A 13 7.73 -13.43 -7.59
CA LEU A 13 6.68 -12.42 -7.50
C LEU A 13 5.35 -13.05 -7.08
N GLN A 14 4.97 -14.15 -7.74
CA GLN A 14 3.75 -14.87 -7.44
C GLN A 14 3.71 -15.36 -5.99
N LEU A 15 4.82 -15.90 -5.47
CA LEU A 15 4.90 -16.32 -4.07
C LEU A 15 4.65 -15.16 -3.11
N GLN A 16 5.22 -13.98 -3.37
CA GLN A 16 5.02 -12.80 -2.52
C GLN A 16 3.57 -12.29 -2.58
N LEU A 17 2.96 -12.26 -3.76
CA LEU A 17 1.57 -11.85 -3.90
C LEU A 17 0.61 -12.85 -3.25
N ASP A 18 0.87 -14.16 -3.39
CA ASP A 18 0.10 -15.21 -2.73
C ASP A 18 0.19 -15.11 -1.20
N GLU A 19 1.36 -14.75 -0.65
CA GLU A 19 1.53 -14.48 0.79
C GLU A 19 0.68 -13.29 1.25
N ILE A 20 0.68 -12.18 0.50
CA ILE A 20 -0.16 -11.01 0.80
C ILE A 20 -1.64 -11.38 0.78
N ILE A 21 -2.10 -12.13 -0.22
CA ILE A 21 -3.51 -12.54 -0.36
C ILE A 21 -3.94 -13.50 0.75
N ARG A 22 -3.05 -14.38 1.21
CA ARG A 22 -3.37 -15.42 2.21
C ARG A 22 -3.15 -14.96 3.65
N ASP A 23 -2.62 -13.76 3.87
CA ASP A 23 -2.38 -13.24 5.20
C ASP A 23 -3.71 -13.02 5.95
N PRO A 24 -3.97 -13.73 7.07
CA PRO A 24 -5.22 -13.61 7.82
C PRO A 24 -5.19 -12.44 8.83
N THR A 25 -4.12 -11.63 8.86
CA THR A 25 -4.00 -10.53 9.80
C THR A 25 -5.09 -9.48 9.56
N GLN A 26 -5.74 -9.07 10.64
CA GLN A 26 -6.72 -8.00 10.58
C GLN A 26 -6.01 -6.64 10.63
N PRO A 27 -6.52 -5.62 9.92
CA PRO A 27 -6.00 -4.27 10.04
C PRO A 27 -6.00 -3.80 11.50
N ALA A 28 -4.98 -3.04 11.92
CA ALA A 28 -5.04 -2.39 13.21
C ALA A 28 -6.13 -1.31 13.20
N TYR A 29 -6.48 -0.81 14.40
CA TYR A 29 -7.49 0.23 14.54
C TYR A 29 -7.19 1.44 13.65
N GLY A 30 -8.11 1.73 12.71
CA GLY A 30 -8.01 2.85 11.78
C GLY A 30 -7.17 2.58 10.51
N GLU A 31 -6.60 1.39 10.34
CA GLU A 31 -5.78 1.06 9.16
C GLU A 31 -6.60 0.60 7.94
N GLU A 32 -7.79 0.03 8.17
CA GLU A 32 -8.63 -0.61 7.14
C GLU A 32 -8.90 0.28 5.91
N HIS A 33 -9.07 1.59 6.12
CA HIS A 33 -9.34 2.55 5.05
C HIS A 33 -8.29 3.67 4.99
N LEU A 34 -7.08 3.42 5.51
CA LEU A 34 -6.05 4.46 5.62
C LEU A 34 -5.67 5.06 4.28
N ALA A 35 -5.60 4.24 3.23
CA ALA A 35 -5.28 4.67 1.88
C ALA A 35 -6.31 5.65 1.30
N ALA A 36 -7.58 5.58 1.73
CA ALA A 36 -8.65 6.44 1.23
C ALA A 36 -8.44 7.92 1.57
N LEU A 37 -7.64 8.23 2.61
CA LEU A 37 -7.28 9.61 2.96
C LEU A 37 -6.61 10.35 1.79
N THR A 38 -5.92 9.62 0.91
CA THR A 38 -5.24 10.21 -0.26
C THR A 38 -6.21 10.69 -1.36
N ALA A 39 -7.44 10.17 -1.37
CA ALA A 39 -8.52 10.56 -2.28
C ALA A 39 -9.36 11.73 -1.76
N GLY A 40 -9.18 12.13 -0.49
CA GLY A 40 -9.89 13.24 0.15
C GLY A 40 -9.41 14.64 -0.28
N GLU A 41 -9.96 15.66 0.37
CA GLU A 41 -9.55 17.05 0.16
C GLU A 41 -8.06 17.25 0.54
N ARG A 42 -7.35 18.04 -0.26
CA ARG A 42 -5.88 18.14 -0.19
C ARG A 42 -5.39 18.76 1.12
N THR A 43 -6.09 19.75 1.65
CA THR A 43 -5.76 20.41 2.92
C THR A 43 -5.97 19.44 4.08
N LEU A 44 -7.11 18.75 4.13
CA LEU A 44 -7.38 17.72 5.13
C LEU A 44 -6.35 16.58 5.09
N TRP A 45 -5.96 16.12 3.90
CA TRP A 45 -4.90 15.13 3.77
C TRP A 45 -3.55 15.66 4.25
N ALA A 46 -3.19 16.90 3.91
CA ALA A 46 -1.93 17.49 4.35
C ALA A 46 -1.85 17.64 5.88
N GLU A 47 -2.94 18.06 6.51
CA GLU A 47 -3.05 18.18 7.98
C GLU A 47 -2.95 16.80 8.65
N ALA A 48 -3.66 15.79 8.14
CA ALA A 48 -3.58 14.42 8.66
C ALA A 48 -2.17 13.83 8.49
N ARG A 49 -1.53 14.07 7.34
CA ARG A 49 -0.16 13.63 7.04
C ARG A 49 0.85 14.23 8.03
N ASP A 50 0.80 15.54 8.29
CA ASP A 50 1.70 16.19 9.26
C ASP A 50 1.41 15.74 10.70
N THR A 51 0.14 15.55 11.05
CA THR A 51 -0.27 15.20 12.43
C THR A 51 0.09 13.75 12.77
N TYR A 52 -0.22 12.79 11.90
CA TYR A 52 -0.18 11.36 12.22
C TYR A 52 1.01 10.60 11.61
N PHE A 53 1.68 11.15 10.59
CA PHE A 53 2.75 10.46 9.86
C PHE A 53 4.12 11.15 9.96
N ARG A 54 4.26 12.16 10.80
CA ARG A 54 5.52 12.91 10.95
C ARG A 54 6.57 12.20 11.79
N SER A 55 6.22 11.20 12.60
CA SER A 55 7.18 10.45 13.43
C SER A 55 6.74 9.00 13.69
N GLY A 56 7.62 8.22 14.32
CA GLY A 56 7.34 6.82 14.68
C GLY A 56 7.21 5.88 13.48
N GLY A 57 6.52 4.76 13.69
CA GLY A 57 6.28 3.73 12.66
C GLY A 57 5.57 4.29 11.43
N ASN A 58 4.58 5.15 11.63
CA ASN A 58 3.80 5.76 10.54
C ASN A 58 4.68 6.56 9.56
N ARG A 59 5.70 7.26 10.06
CA ARG A 59 6.67 7.95 9.18
C ARG A 59 7.41 6.96 8.30
N TYR A 60 7.91 5.85 8.86
CA TYR A 60 8.62 4.84 8.09
C TYR A 60 7.71 4.17 7.06
N SER A 61 6.48 3.83 7.44
CA SER A 61 5.49 3.25 6.52
C SER A 61 5.17 4.22 5.37
N LEU A 62 4.91 5.50 5.67
CA LEU A 62 4.62 6.48 4.63
C LEU A 62 5.81 6.73 3.72
N GLU A 63 7.03 6.83 4.26
CA GLU A 63 8.25 6.95 3.45
C GLU A 63 8.48 5.75 2.53
N ALA A 64 8.15 4.53 2.98
CA ALA A 64 8.26 3.33 2.16
C ALA A 64 7.28 3.39 0.98
N ILE A 65 6.05 3.86 1.20
CA ILE A 65 5.04 4.07 0.15
C ILE A 65 5.51 5.16 -0.83
N GLU A 66 6.01 6.29 -0.33
CA GLU A 66 6.45 7.43 -1.15
C GLU A 66 7.68 7.10 -2.03
N LYS A 67 8.54 6.18 -1.57
CA LYS A 67 9.74 5.73 -2.30
C LYS A 67 9.49 4.49 -3.16
N ALA A 68 8.31 3.88 -3.09
CA ALA A 68 7.99 2.71 -3.88
C ALA A 68 8.04 3.02 -5.38
N ALA A 69 8.43 2.04 -6.20
CA ALA A 69 8.47 2.23 -7.65
C ALA A 69 7.06 2.45 -8.24
N PHE A 70 6.06 1.76 -7.69
CA PHE A 70 4.64 1.88 -7.99
C PHE A 70 3.82 1.24 -6.86
N VAL A 71 2.51 1.48 -6.87
CA VAL A 71 1.54 0.80 -6.01
C VAL A 71 0.72 -0.15 -6.87
N LEU A 72 0.62 -1.42 -6.47
CA LEU A 72 -0.24 -2.42 -7.08
C LEU A 72 -1.45 -2.64 -6.18
N VAL A 73 -2.65 -2.50 -6.73
CA VAL A 73 -3.91 -2.77 -6.02
C VAL A 73 -4.44 -4.11 -6.52
N LEU A 74 -4.68 -5.03 -5.60
CA LEU A 74 -5.30 -6.34 -5.86
C LEU A 74 -6.77 -6.22 -5.47
N ASP A 75 -7.61 -5.81 -6.43
CA ASP A 75 -9.04 -5.63 -6.22
C ASP A 75 -9.78 -6.97 -6.32
N GLU A 76 -10.85 -7.13 -5.54
CA GLU A 76 -11.74 -8.29 -5.61
C GLU A 76 -12.82 -8.10 -6.68
N GLU A 77 -13.12 -6.85 -7.04
CA GLU A 77 -14.13 -6.54 -8.05
C GLU A 77 -13.56 -6.67 -9.47
N GLU A 78 -14.31 -7.31 -10.36
CA GLU A 78 -13.97 -7.32 -11.78
C GLU A 78 -14.10 -5.90 -12.35
N PHE A 79 -13.09 -5.47 -13.10
CA PHE A 79 -13.14 -4.21 -13.81
C PHE A 79 -14.10 -4.31 -15.00
N GLU A 80 -15.34 -3.85 -14.83
CA GLU A 80 -16.30 -3.75 -15.93
C GLU A 80 -15.89 -2.64 -16.90
N ILE A 81 -15.33 -3.04 -18.05
CA ILE A 81 -15.16 -2.12 -19.18
C ILE A 81 -16.55 -1.91 -19.78
N GLY A 82 -17.15 -0.75 -19.50
CA GLY A 82 -18.45 -0.36 -20.07
C GLY A 82 -18.46 -0.56 -21.60
N THR A 83 -19.40 -1.39 -22.07
CA THR A 83 -19.69 -1.61 -23.50
C THR A 83 -20.71 -0.61 -24.01
#